data_AF-A0A0Q7WSZ4-F1
#
_entry.id   AF-A0A0Q7WSZ4-F1
#
_cell.length_a   1.000
_cell.length_b   1.000
_cell.length_c   1.000
_cell.angle_alpha   90.00
_cell.angle_beta   90.00
_cell.angle_gamma   90.00
#
_symmetry.space_group_name_H-M   'P 1'
#
loop_
_entity.id
_entity.type
_entity.pdbx_description
1 polymer ?
#
loop_
_entity_poly.entity_id
_entity_poly.type
_entity_poly.pdbx_seq_one_letter_code
_entity_poly.pdbx_strand_id
1 'polypeptide(L)'
;MENTPNLSLPYLMPSQAQKHVTHNEALDLLDALVQIAVLDKDIATPPATPGDGDRYIVAATPTGDWVGQAGNIAVFRDGGWSFLQPRAGWHCFLADEVAFVCWTGSAWKPVSETIETLQNLSLFGVGTTADSTNPFSAKINKALWTALSAAEGGTGDLRYTLNKEGSGNILSILLQSGFGGRAELGLLGNDDLTLKVSADGSTWNSAMVVDRSTGHVQASGLAATVDIQTFAAAGTWTKPANAKLVQVTCIGGGGGGGGGPKVAASSAASGGGGGGGGTRIISMFNASALPATVSVIIGAGGAGGAGATSTGDGGNGSGPGGDTIFGASLASAYVAAHGGGGGGGGGGGRASGGGGGAGRNQAGGNANGATAGAAGIGGGMAGATSGSNGLYQVNDFGGGGGASSHQVTGAGGGGGAGLAGPGGGAGGGFSTANTALAGAGVLTPFTTGVAGSTGIGGAAPGGAGSNGGGGASSTSGDGGNGGNGILPGQGGGGGGASQAGNGGDGGTGASGQVTVVTYF
;
A
#
# COMPACT_ATOMS: atom_id res chain seq x y z
N MET A 1 31.40 77.98 41.26
CA MET A 1 31.18 77.17 40.05
C MET A 1 30.52 78.07 39.00
N GLU A 2 30.98 78.09 37.75
CA GLU A 2 30.40 78.97 36.70
C GLU A 2 29.36 78.26 35.83
N ASN A 3 29.45 76.93 35.73
CA ASN A 3 28.55 76.10 34.94
C ASN A 3 28.07 74.89 35.74
N THR A 4 26.93 74.31 35.38
CA THR A 4 26.47 73.03 35.94
C THR A 4 27.44 71.88 35.56
N PRO A 5 27.62 70.85 36.42
CA PRO A 5 28.65 69.84 36.25
C PRO A 5 28.39 68.81 35.13
N ASN A 6 27.13 68.43 34.84
CA ASN A 6 26.84 67.38 33.86
C ASN A 6 26.70 67.93 32.44
N LEU A 7 25.97 69.04 32.29
CA LEU A 7 25.58 69.63 31.01
C LEU A 7 26.37 70.90 30.67
N SER A 8 27.22 71.39 31.59
CA SER A 8 27.99 72.63 31.41
C SER A 8 27.10 73.85 31.10
N LEU A 9 25.93 73.95 31.74
CA LEU A 9 25.02 75.09 31.57
C LEU A 9 25.52 76.28 32.40
N PRO A 10 25.65 77.49 31.82
CA PRO A 10 26.16 78.64 32.54
C PRO A 10 25.17 79.15 33.59
N TYR A 11 25.66 79.38 34.81
CA TYR A 11 24.86 79.98 35.88
C TYR A 11 24.70 81.49 35.68
N LEU A 12 23.57 82.02 36.16
CA LEU A 12 23.37 83.46 36.26
C LEU A 12 24.21 84.02 37.41
N MET A 13 25.02 85.05 37.14
CA MET A 13 25.87 85.69 38.16
C MET A 13 25.04 86.39 39.25
N PRO A 14 25.57 86.58 40.49
CA PRO A 14 24.83 87.13 41.62
C PRO A 14 24.31 88.58 41.48
N SER A 15 23.69 89.08 42.54
CA SER A 15 23.25 90.49 42.73
C SER A 15 22.17 91.02 41.77
N GLN A 16 21.76 90.29 40.74
CA GLN A 16 20.62 90.60 39.85
C GLN A 16 19.24 90.48 40.55
N ALA A 17 19.01 91.23 41.64
CA ALA A 17 17.78 91.21 42.44
C ALA A 17 17.30 89.81 42.88
N GLN A 18 18.24 88.94 43.30
CA GLN A 18 18.03 87.56 43.74
C GLN A 18 17.38 86.59 42.72
N LYS A 19 17.14 86.99 41.47
CA LYS A 19 16.60 86.10 40.41
C LYS A 19 17.53 84.92 40.07
N HIS A 20 18.83 85.09 40.31
CA HIS A 20 19.83 84.03 40.10
C HIS A 20 19.60 82.81 41.00
N VAL A 21 18.97 82.97 42.17
CA VAL A 21 18.72 81.85 43.09
C VAL A 21 17.76 80.84 42.47
N THR A 22 16.53 81.27 42.15
CA THR A 22 15.51 80.37 41.60
C THR A 22 15.84 79.90 40.19
N HIS A 23 16.54 80.72 39.39
CA HIS A 23 16.96 80.32 38.05
C HIS A 23 18.08 79.28 38.08
N ASN A 24 19.11 79.47 38.92
CA ASN A 24 20.20 78.51 39.01
C ASN A 24 19.71 77.19 39.62
N GLU A 25 18.80 77.23 40.60
CA GLU A 25 18.13 76.03 41.12
C GLU A 25 17.36 75.27 40.01
N ALA A 26 16.72 76.00 39.09
CA ALA A 26 16.09 75.37 37.92
C ALA A 26 17.12 74.77 36.95
N LEU A 27 18.27 75.44 36.73
CA LEU A 27 19.39 74.89 35.95
C LEU A 27 19.98 73.64 36.61
N ASP A 28 20.03 73.62 37.95
CA ASP A 28 20.52 72.49 38.71
C ASP A 28 19.64 71.26 38.55
N LEU A 29 18.32 71.46 38.64
CA LEU A 29 17.33 70.41 38.39
C LEU A 29 17.40 69.90 36.95
N LEU A 30 17.57 70.79 35.97
CA LEU A 30 17.73 70.41 34.56
C LEU A 30 19.02 69.60 34.33
N ASP A 31 20.12 70.01 34.94
CA ASP A 31 21.41 69.31 34.87
C ASP A 31 21.33 67.88 35.43
N ALA A 32 20.54 67.70 36.50
CA ALA A 32 20.31 66.39 37.09
C ALA A 32 19.38 65.50 36.24
N LEU A 33 18.31 66.07 35.67
CA LEU A 33 17.19 65.34 35.05
C LEU A 33 17.29 65.12 33.54
N VAL A 34 18.08 65.92 32.82
CA VAL A 34 18.26 65.74 31.38
C VAL A 34 19.37 64.72 31.15
N GLN A 35 19.09 63.72 30.29
CA GLN A 35 20.02 62.62 30.00
C GLN A 35 20.55 61.98 31.30
N ILE A 36 19.62 61.55 32.17
CA ILE A 36 19.97 61.01 33.48
C ILE A 36 20.89 59.81 33.32
N ALA A 37 22.15 59.97 33.72
CA ALA A 37 23.13 58.90 33.82
C ALA A 37 23.48 58.75 35.30
N VAL A 38 23.17 57.59 35.87
CA VAL A 38 23.50 57.26 37.26
C VAL A 38 24.65 56.28 37.28
N LEU A 39 25.51 56.40 38.30
CA LEU A 39 26.70 55.58 38.43
C LEU A 39 26.38 54.16 38.92
N ASP A 40 25.37 54.01 39.79
CA ASP A 40 24.98 52.74 40.40
C ASP A 40 23.53 52.86 40.94
N LYS A 41 22.83 51.73 41.09
CA LYS A 41 21.49 51.62 41.73
C LYS A 41 21.45 50.72 42.98
N ASP A 42 22.48 49.94 43.23
CA ASP A 42 22.50 48.86 44.22
C ASP A 42 23.25 49.23 45.51
N ILE A 43 23.84 50.42 45.59
CA ILE A 43 24.46 50.92 46.82
C ILE A 43 23.43 51.53 47.78
N ALA A 44 23.50 51.11 49.04
CA ALA A 44 22.64 51.61 50.12
C ALA A 44 23.29 52.73 50.94
N THR A 45 24.61 52.83 50.90
CA THR A 45 25.39 53.83 51.64
C THR A 45 25.96 54.83 50.63
N PRO A 46 25.80 56.15 50.86
CA PRO A 46 26.42 57.15 49.99
C PRO A 46 27.94 56.90 49.89
N PRO A 47 28.55 57.10 48.70
CA PRO A 47 30.00 57.08 48.56
C PRO A 47 30.67 58.03 49.54
N ALA A 48 31.85 57.66 50.05
CA ALA A 48 32.60 58.50 50.99
C ALA A 48 33.19 59.76 50.32
N THR A 49 33.44 59.71 49.02
CA THR A 49 34.03 60.81 48.23
C THR A 49 33.30 60.94 46.88
N PRO A 50 32.03 61.34 46.86
CA PRO A 50 31.29 61.56 45.63
C PRO A 50 31.81 62.79 44.88
N GLY A 51 31.86 62.71 43.56
CA GLY A 51 32.17 63.83 42.66
C GLY A 51 30.95 64.74 42.48
N ASP A 52 31.21 66.02 42.20
CA ASP A 52 30.12 66.97 41.92
C ASP A 52 29.40 66.58 40.62
N GLY A 53 28.07 66.49 40.69
CA GLY A 53 27.24 66.01 39.59
C GLY A 53 27.02 64.49 39.57
N ASP A 54 27.66 63.73 40.46
CA ASP A 54 27.42 62.29 40.59
C ASP A 54 25.95 62.02 40.92
N ARG A 55 25.39 61.03 40.23
CA ARG A 55 23.99 60.62 40.39
C ARG A 55 23.91 59.14 40.69
N TYR A 56 23.00 58.76 41.58
CA TYR A 56 22.75 57.38 41.99
C TYR A 56 21.25 57.12 42.09
N ILE A 57 20.83 55.89 41.87
CA ILE A 57 19.51 55.44 42.35
C ILE A 57 19.74 54.86 43.75
N VAL A 58 19.01 55.39 44.74
CA VAL A 58 19.17 54.94 46.12
C VAL A 58 18.57 53.55 46.29
N ALA A 59 19.35 52.59 46.78
CA ALA A 59 18.87 51.21 47.01
C ALA A 59 17.77 51.12 48.09
N ALA A 60 17.13 49.95 48.20
CA ALA A 60 15.91 49.75 49.00
C ALA A 60 16.09 49.97 50.52
N THR A 61 17.30 49.82 51.06
CA THR A 61 17.58 49.95 52.51
C THR A 61 18.66 51.01 52.77
N PRO A 62 18.39 52.28 52.49
CA PRO A 62 19.43 53.29 52.50
C PRO A 62 19.93 53.61 53.91
N THR A 63 21.21 53.98 53.99
CA THR A 63 21.91 54.36 55.22
C THR A 63 22.58 55.72 55.08
N GLY A 64 23.09 56.27 56.18
CA GLY A 64 23.75 57.58 56.18
C GLY A 64 22.81 58.69 55.67
N ASP A 65 23.34 59.57 54.82
CA ASP A 65 22.59 60.70 54.27
C ASP A 65 21.42 60.30 53.36
N TRP A 66 21.34 59.02 52.95
CA TRP A 66 20.32 58.51 52.05
C TRP A 66 19.08 57.95 52.77
N VAL A 67 19.07 57.91 54.11
CA VAL A 67 17.94 57.37 54.90
C VAL A 67 16.61 58.00 54.47
N GLY A 68 15.62 57.16 54.17
CA GLY A 68 14.29 57.58 53.73
C GLY A 68 14.15 57.92 52.24
N GLN A 69 15.23 57.81 51.46
CA GLN A 69 15.26 58.21 50.05
C GLN A 69 15.28 57.03 49.08
N ALA A 70 14.84 55.84 49.52
CA ALA A 70 14.84 54.63 48.70
C ALA A 70 14.13 54.83 47.36
N GLY A 71 14.78 54.45 46.26
CA GLY A 71 14.28 54.58 44.89
C GLY A 71 14.39 55.98 44.28
N ASN A 72 14.71 57.02 45.07
CA ASN A 72 14.95 58.36 44.55
C ASN A 72 16.29 58.44 43.83
N ILE A 73 16.43 59.43 42.95
CA ILE A 73 17.72 59.77 42.35
C ILE A 73 18.45 60.70 43.32
N ALA A 74 19.54 60.22 43.90
CA ALA A 74 20.46 61.03 44.69
C ALA A 74 21.43 61.77 43.76
N VAL A 75 21.59 63.07 43.94
CA VAL A 75 22.50 63.93 43.18
C VAL A 75 23.43 64.61 44.15
N PHE A 76 24.74 64.39 44.02
CA PHE A 76 25.73 65.10 44.82
C PHE A 76 26.06 66.44 44.18
N ARG A 77 25.87 67.53 44.91
CA ARG A 77 26.24 68.88 44.48
C ARG A 77 26.65 69.75 45.66
N ASP A 78 27.67 70.59 45.47
CA ASP A 78 28.11 71.60 46.44
C ASP A 78 28.35 71.04 47.85
N GLY A 79 28.83 69.79 47.93
CA GLY A 79 29.13 69.10 49.19
C GLY A 79 27.93 68.43 49.88
N GLY A 80 26.75 68.40 49.25
CA GLY A 80 25.55 67.78 49.81
C GLY A 80 24.77 66.91 48.82
N TRP A 81 23.85 66.12 49.36
CA TRP A 81 22.93 65.28 48.59
C TRP A 81 21.59 65.98 48.40
N SER A 82 21.12 66.04 47.16
CA SER A 82 19.73 66.34 46.83
C SER A 82 19.05 65.10 46.27
N PHE A 83 17.74 64.97 46.47
CA PHE A 83 16.99 63.77 46.09
C PHE A 83 15.82 64.13 45.20
N LEU A 84 15.72 63.45 44.06
CA LEU A 84 14.66 63.65 43.08
C LEU A 84 13.75 62.42 43.06
N GLN A 85 12.48 62.63 43.38
CA GLN A 85 11.48 61.56 43.34
C GLN A 85 11.09 61.24 41.89
N PRO A 86 11.27 59.98 41.42
CA PRO A 86 10.96 59.63 40.04
C PRO A 86 9.46 59.60 39.78
N ARG A 87 9.09 59.92 38.54
CA ARG A 87 7.72 59.78 38.03
C ARG A 87 7.66 58.66 37.01
N ALA A 88 6.49 58.04 36.86
CA ALA A 88 6.31 56.95 35.92
C ALA A 88 6.77 57.38 34.51
N GLY A 89 7.60 56.56 33.86
CA GLY A 89 8.20 56.84 32.56
C GLY A 89 9.54 57.60 32.59
N TRP A 90 10.10 57.93 33.77
CA TRP A 90 11.47 58.43 33.84
C TRP A 90 12.46 57.35 33.41
N HIS A 91 13.44 57.74 32.60
CA HIS A 91 14.49 56.85 32.10
C HIS A 91 15.86 57.31 32.59
N CYS A 92 16.67 56.36 33.02
CA CYS A 92 18.07 56.59 33.37
C CYS A 92 18.96 55.58 32.66
N PHE A 93 20.16 56.01 32.28
CA PHE A 93 21.25 55.11 31.90
C PHE A 93 22.04 54.73 33.15
N LEU A 94 22.19 53.43 33.41
CA LEU A 94 23.04 52.87 34.45
C LEU A 94 24.43 52.65 33.87
N ALA A 95 25.41 53.39 34.36
CA ALA A 95 26.76 53.37 33.82
C ALA A 95 27.50 52.06 34.10
N ASP A 96 27.25 51.44 35.26
CA ASP A 96 27.85 50.18 35.69
C ASP A 96 27.30 48.96 34.93
N GLU A 97 25.99 48.94 34.66
CA GLU A 97 25.30 47.84 33.95
C GLU A 97 25.23 48.05 32.42
N VAL A 98 25.54 49.26 31.92
CA VAL A 98 25.42 49.64 30.51
C VAL A 98 23.99 49.41 30.00
N ALA A 99 23.00 49.80 30.81
CA ALA A 99 21.59 49.51 30.58
C ALA A 99 20.70 50.74 30.81
N PHE A 100 19.55 50.78 30.13
CA PHE A 100 18.49 51.73 30.44
C PHE A 100 17.51 51.12 31.44
N VAL A 101 17.17 51.88 32.47
CA VAL A 101 16.07 51.57 33.40
C VAL A 101 14.97 52.61 33.29
N CYS A 102 13.73 52.16 33.50
CA CYS A 102 12.53 52.97 33.54
C CYS A 102 11.84 52.84 34.89
N TRP A 103 11.39 53.95 35.46
CA TRP A 103 10.54 53.94 36.63
C TRP A 103 9.11 53.58 36.24
N THR A 104 8.60 52.45 36.71
CA THR A 104 7.25 51.95 36.38
C THR A 104 6.12 52.66 37.14
N GLY A 105 6.46 53.55 38.08
CA GLY A 105 5.55 54.08 39.09
C GLY A 105 5.71 53.41 40.46
N SER A 106 6.35 52.25 40.53
CA SER A 106 6.62 51.52 41.77
C SER A 106 8.05 51.03 41.94
N ALA A 107 8.78 50.78 40.84
CA ALA A 107 10.16 50.34 40.87
C ALA A 107 10.92 50.78 39.61
N TRP A 108 12.24 50.85 39.71
CA TRP A 108 13.13 50.91 38.56
C TRP A 108 13.26 49.52 37.95
N LYS A 109 12.98 49.38 36.66
CA LYS A 109 13.14 48.12 35.92
C LYS A 109 13.95 48.33 34.64
N PRO A 110 14.73 47.33 34.20
CA PRO A 110 15.35 47.36 32.87
C PRO A 110 14.29 47.62 31.80
N VAL A 111 14.58 48.49 30.84
CA VAL A 111 13.65 48.80 29.74
C VAL A 111 13.27 47.55 28.97
N SER A 112 14.17 46.56 28.84
CA SER A 112 13.89 45.26 28.22
C SER A 112 12.74 44.50 28.88
N GLU A 113 12.57 44.62 30.19
CA GLU A 113 11.46 43.99 30.94
C GLU A 113 10.14 44.76 30.79
N THR A 114 10.18 46.00 30.31
CA THR A 114 8.98 46.83 30.10
C THR A 114 8.37 46.66 28.72
N ILE A 115 9.05 45.97 27.80
CA ILE A 115 8.54 45.68 26.46
C ILE A 115 7.64 44.44 26.53
N GLU A 116 6.35 44.65 26.70
CA GLU A 116 5.35 43.57 26.75
C GLU A 116 4.81 43.20 25.36
N THR A 117 4.79 44.15 24.42
CA THR A 117 4.22 43.95 23.08
C THR A 117 5.06 44.59 21.98
N LEU A 118 5.32 43.81 20.92
CA LEU A 118 5.86 44.28 19.66
C LEU A 118 4.89 43.86 18.55
N GLN A 119 4.30 44.83 17.87
CA GLN A 119 3.29 44.60 16.83
C GLN A 119 3.60 45.43 15.59
N ASN A 120 3.12 44.98 14.42
CA ASN A 120 3.30 45.64 13.13
C ASN A 120 4.76 45.84 12.70
N LEU A 121 5.67 44.96 13.15
CA LEU A 121 7.05 44.93 12.67
C LEU A 121 7.09 44.46 11.21
N SER A 122 7.68 45.26 10.31
CA SER A 122 7.86 44.85 8.92
C SER A 122 9.05 43.90 8.72
N LEU A 123 10.07 43.98 9.57
CA LEU A 123 11.28 43.17 9.52
C LEU A 123 11.68 42.76 10.94
N PHE A 124 12.05 41.49 11.14
CA PHE A 124 12.58 40.98 12.40
C PHE A 124 13.74 39.99 12.16
N GLY A 125 14.94 40.41 12.55
CA GLY A 125 16.17 39.65 12.36
C GLY A 125 16.80 39.25 13.70
N VAL A 126 17.08 37.95 13.89
CA VAL A 126 17.75 37.42 15.07
C VAL A 126 19.13 36.89 14.67
N GLY A 127 20.20 37.56 15.12
CA GLY A 127 21.59 37.21 14.76
C GLY A 127 21.95 37.48 13.28
N THR A 128 21.05 38.13 12.53
CA THR A 128 21.22 38.51 11.13
C THR A 128 20.27 39.66 10.79
N THR A 129 20.54 40.37 9.69
CA THR A 129 19.62 41.38 9.14
C THR A 129 18.51 40.69 8.35
N ALA A 130 17.25 41.04 8.63
CA ALA A 130 16.10 40.64 7.80
C ALA A 130 15.94 41.60 6.62
N ASP A 131 15.37 41.13 5.52
CA ASP A 131 15.18 41.90 4.29
C ASP A 131 13.75 41.70 3.73
N SER A 132 13.42 42.39 2.63
CA SER A 132 12.08 42.30 2.02
C SER A 132 11.75 40.92 1.46
N THR A 133 12.75 40.07 1.20
CA THR A 133 12.56 38.69 0.74
C THR A 133 12.36 37.75 1.92
N ASN A 134 13.05 37.99 3.04
CA ASN A 134 12.95 37.23 4.29
C ASN A 134 12.61 38.16 5.47
N PRO A 135 11.35 38.63 5.58
CA PRO A 135 10.96 39.59 6.62
C PRO A 135 11.16 39.09 8.05
N PHE A 136 11.15 37.77 8.23
CA PHE A 136 11.62 37.11 9.43
C PHE A 136 12.88 36.30 9.09
N SER A 137 14.00 36.58 9.74
CA SER A 137 15.27 35.89 9.51
C SER A 137 15.97 35.55 10.82
N ALA A 138 16.50 34.34 10.94
CA ALA A 138 17.23 33.91 12.13
C ALA A 138 18.51 33.15 11.73
N LYS A 139 19.67 33.61 12.24
CA LYS A 139 20.97 32.94 12.10
C LYS A 139 21.40 32.39 13.45
N ILE A 140 20.92 31.17 13.75
CA ILE A 140 21.00 30.53 15.06
C ILE A 140 21.29 29.03 14.92
N ASN A 141 21.82 28.40 15.96
CA ASN A 141 22.10 26.95 15.97
C ASN A 141 20.88 26.09 16.34
N LYS A 142 19.91 26.65 17.07
CA LYS A 142 18.71 25.95 17.54
C LYS A 142 17.56 26.94 17.76
N ALA A 143 16.38 26.59 17.28
CA ALA A 143 15.12 27.23 17.67
C ALA A 143 14.32 26.24 18.54
N LEU A 144 13.90 26.67 19.73
CA LEU A 144 12.96 25.92 20.55
C LEU A 144 11.60 26.61 20.47
N TRP A 145 10.60 25.85 20.07
CA TRP A 145 9.22 26.25 20.15
C TRP A 145 8.55 25.31 21.15
N THR A 146 7.95 25.90 22.18
CA THR A 146 7.26 25.15 23.23
C THR A 146 5.88 25.76 23.41
N ALA A 147 4.91 24.92 23.76
CA ALA A 147 3.61 25.41 24.15
C ALA A 147 3.70 26.18 25.47
N LEU A 148 2.89 27.22 25.61
CA LEU A 148 2.60 27.81 26.91
C LEU A 148 1.76 26.80 27.70
N SER A 149 2.25 26.37 28.85
CA SER A 149 1.58 25.34 29.63
C SER A 149 0.29 25.88 30.27
N ALA A 150 -0.60 24.98 30.69
CA ALA A 150 -1.80 25.36 31.43
C ALA A 150 -1.48 26.08 32.75
N ALA A 151 -0.38 25.71 33.42
CA ALA A 151 0.07 26.37 34.65
C ALA A 151 0.53 27.82 34.41
N GLU A 152 0.99 28.12 33.20
CA GLU A 152 1.38 29.46 32.75
C GLU A 152 0.23 30.20 32.04
N GLY A 153 -1.00 29.66 32.08
CA GLY A 153 -2.19 30.26 31.46
C GLY A 153 -2.40 29.96 29.97
N GLY A 154 -1.64 29.03 29.39
CA GLY A 154 -1.77 28.57 28.01
C GLY A 154 -2.66 27.34 27.84
N THR A 155 -2.75 26.84 26.61
CA THR A 155 -3.52 25.61 26.29
C THR A 155 -2.69 24.34 26.42
N GLY A 156 -1.36 24.43 26.50
CA GLY A 156 -0.45 23.29 26.38
C GLY A 156 -0.26 22.76 24.95
N ASP A 157 -0.95 23.32 23.95
CA ASP A 157 -0.80 22.96 22.55
C ASP A 157 0.19 23.87 21.84
N LEU A 158 1.06 23.30 21.00
CA LEU A 158 1.86 24.04 20.02
C LEU A 158 1.38 23.70 18.61
N ARG A 159 1.04 24.71 17.81
CA ARG A 159 0.59 24.54 16.41
C ARG A 159 1.35 25.47 15.48
N TYR A 160 1.78 24.93 14.35
CA TYR A 160 2.15 25.73 13.19
C TYR A 160 0.94 25.86 12.28
N THR A 161 0.35 27.06 12.25
CA THR A 161 -0.70 27.38 11.29
C THR A 161 -0.08 28.16 10.14
N LEU A 162 -0.03 27.55 8.97
CA LEU A 162 0.46 28.15 7.74
C LEU A 162 -0.72 28.32 6.79
N ASN A 163 -0.79 29.41 6.04
CA ASN A 163 -1.88 29.67 5.09
C ASN A 163 -1.33 30.16 3.74
N LYS A 164 -1.94 29.71 2.63
CA LYS A 164 -1.71 30.22 1.28
C LYS A 164 -3.00 30.81 0.71
N GLU A 165 -2.87 31.73 -0.23
CA GLU A 165 -4.00 32.46 -0.83
C GLU A 165 -4.98 31.54 -1.58
N GLY A 166 -4.45 30.61 -2.38
CA GLY A 166 -5.25 29.66 -3.14
C GLY A 166 -4.51 28.37 -3.47
N SER A 167 -5.21 27.46 -4.13
CA SER A 167 -4.71 26.11 -4.40
C SER A 167 -3.47 26.10 -5.28
N GLY A 168 -3.38 27.01 -6.26
CA GLY A 168 -2.22 27.13 -7.16
C GLY A 168 -0.94 27.68 -6.51
N ASN A 169 -1.00 28.17 -5.27
CA ASN A 169 0.17 28.67 -4.55
C ASN A 169 0.92 27.54 -3.83
N ILE A 170 2.13 27.87 -3.37
CA ILE A 170 2.98 26.98 -2.59
C ILE A 170 2.90 27.36 -1.12
N LEU A 171 2.67 26.36 -0.27
CA LEU A 171 2.86 26.43 1.18
C LEU A 171 3.72 25.25 1.58
N SER A 172 4.91 25.50 2.10
CA SER A 172 5.87 24.42 2.32
C SER A 172 6.86 24.67 3.44
N ILE A 173 7.49 23.59 3.87
CA ILE A 173 8.74 23.58 4.61
C ILE A 173 9.82 23.12 3.63
N LEU A 174 10.75 24.03 3.29
CA LEU A 174 11.88 23.75 2.40
C LEU A 174 13.13 23.44 3.21
N LEU A 175 13.72 22.27 2.97
CA LEU A 175 14.97 21.82 3.57
C LEU A 175 16.11 22.02 2.57
N GLN A 176 17.17 22.70 2.98
CA GLN A 176 18.27 23.13 2.11
C GLN A 176 19.65 22.70 2.60
N SER A 177 20.60 22.58 1.68
CA SER A 177 22.04 22.49 1.97
C SER A 177 22.81 23.42 1.03
N GLY A 178 23.69 24.25 1.59
CA GLY A 178 24.41 25.28 0.81
C GLY A 178 23.48 26.22 0.03
N PHE A 179 22.31 26.56 0.61
CA PHE A 179 21.25 27.36 -0.03
C PHE A 179 20.55 26.70 -1.24
N GLY A 180 20.85 25.43 -1.56
CA GLY A 180 20.11 24.65 -2.56
C GLY A 180 19.04 23.77 -1.91
N GLY A 181 17.84 23.74 -2.51
CA GLY A 181 16.75 22.84 -2.08
C GLY A 181 17.14 21.37 -2.13
N ARG A 182 16.72 20.57 -1.14
CA ARG A 182 16.97 19.11 -1.10
C ARG A 182 15.69 18.32 -0.86
N ALA A 183 14.81 18.83 -0.02
CA ALA A 183 13.49 18.26 0.19
C ALA A 183 12.49 19.38 0.46
N GLU A 184 11.26 19.18 0.04
CA GLU A 184 10.17 20.12 0.25
C GLU A 184 8.89 19.36 0.60
N LEU A 185 8.29 19.73 1.73
CA LEU A 185 7.05 19.15 2.23
C LEU A 185 5.96 20.23 2.30
N GLY A 186 4.80 20.01 1.67
CA GLY A 186 3.70 20.95 1.76
C GLY A 186 2.60 20.79 0.72
N LEU A 187 1.86 21.87 0.50
CA LEU A 187 0.83 22.04 -0.52
C LEU A 187 1.45 22.75 -1.73
N LEU A 188 1.89 21.97 -2.72
CA LEU A 188 2.89 22.43 -3.71
C LEU A 188 2.27 22.71 -5.08
N GLY A 189 1.51 23.80 -5.19
CA GLY A 189 0.80 24.19 -6.43
C GLY A 189 -0.57 23.49 -6.61
N ASN A 190 -1.02 22.79 -5.57
CA ASN A 190 -2.37 22.24 -5.39
C ASN A 190 -2.60 22.05 -3.87
N ASP A 191 -3.74 21.45 -3.49
CA ASP A 191 -4.10 21.19 -2.09
C ASP A 191 -3.83 19.75 -1.64
N ASP A 192 -3.02 19.00 -2.39
CA ASP A 192 -2.60 17.65 -2.03
C ASP A 192 -1.29 17.72 -1.24
N LEU A 193 -1.20 17.00 -0.12
CA LEU A 193 0.02 16.97 0.68
C LEU A 193 1.11 16.24 -0.11
N THR A 194 2.21 16.94 -0.38
CA THR A 194 3.28 16.42 -1.25
C THR A 194 4.63 16.52 -0.55
N LEU A 195 5.44 15.46 -0.69
CA LEU A 195 6.87 15.46 -0.40
C LEU A 195 7.65 15.31 -1.71
N LYS A 196 8.49 16.29 -2.02
CA LYS A 196 9.43 16.25 -3.15
C LYS A 196 10.87 16.23 -2.67
N VAL A 197 11.74 15.60 -3.44
CA VAL A 197 13.19 15.56 -3.21
C VAL A 197 13.96 15.97 -4.45
N SER A 198 15.12 16.59 -4.24
CA SER A 198 16.00 17.06 -5.30
C SER A 198 17.47 16.84 -4.95
N ALA A 199 18.25 16.35 -5.91
CA ALA A 199 19.69 16.18 -5.76
C ALA A 199 20.45 17.50 -5.99
N ASP A 200 19.94 18.35 -6.89
CA ASP A 200 20.59 19.55 -7.40
C ASP A 200 19.90 20.86 -6.94
N GLY A 201 18.71 20.77 -6.35
CA GLY A 201 17.86 21.90 -5.97
C GLY A 201 17.07 22.52 -7.12
N SER A 202 17.13 21.93 -8.32
CA SER A 202 16.44 22.41 -9.52
C SER A 202 15.49 21.35 -10.09
N THR A 203 15.92 20.11 -10.17
CA THR A 203 15.14 18.97 -10.63
C THR A 203 14.45 18.30 -9.44
N TRP A 204 13.12 18.30 -9.43
CA TRP A 204 12.32 17.79 -8.31
C TRP A 204 11.60 16.50 -8.67
N ASN A 205 11.69 15.52 -7.78
CA ASN A 205 10.99 14.25 -7.88
C ASN A 205 9.93 14.18 -6.78
N SER A 206 8.66 13.92 -7.15
CA SER A 206 7.59 13.68 -6.18
C SER A 206 7.75 12.29 -5.55
N ALA A 207 8.24 12.25 -4.31
CA ALA A 207 8.44 11.02 -3.57
C ALA A 207 7.13 10.48 -2.98
N MET A 208 6.27 11.37 -2.49
CA MET A 208 4.97 11.03 -1.91
C MET A 208 3.94 12.10 -2.20
N VAL A 209 2.71 11.69 -2.53
CA VAL A 209 1.54 12.55 -2.68
C VAL A 209 0.38 11.91 -1.91
N VAL A 210 -0.31 12.67 -1.08
CA VAL A 210 -1.56 12.26 -0.43
C VAL A 210 -2.72 12.98 -1.10
N ASP A 211 -3.57 12.22 -1.77
CA ASP A 211 -4.78 12.77 -2.38
C ASP A 211 -5.72 13.31 -1.32
N ARG A 212 -6.08 14.60 -1.41
CA ARG A 212 -6.88 15.26 -0.37
C ARG A 212 -8.30 14.71 -0.24
N SER A 213 -8.84 14.06 -1.28
CA SER A 213 -10.23 13.62 -1.34
C SER A 213 -10.42 12.19 -0.82
N THR A 214 -9.42 11.33 -1.03
CA THR A 214 -9.47 9.91 -0.70
C THR A 214 -8.55 9.53 0.46
N GLY A 215 -7.56 10.37 0.79
CA GLY A 215 -6.49 10.02 1.73
C GLY A 215 -5.50 8.98 1.20
N HIS A 216 -5.58 8.63 -0.09
CA HIS A 216 -4.68 7.65 -0.69
C HIS A 216 -3.27 8.21 -0.80
N VAL A 217 -2.30 7.46 -0.27
CA VAL A 217 -0.89 7.79 -0.34
C VAL A 217 -0.29 7.13 -1.58
N GLN A 218 0.15 7.95 -2.52
CA GLN A 218 0.93 7.54 -3.67
C GLN A 218 2.41 7.76 -3.35
N ALA A 219 3.21 6.71 -3.36
CA ALA A 219 4.66 6.81 -3.19
C ALA A 219 5.37 6.36 -4.47
N SER A 220 6.26 7.21 -4.98
CA SER A 220 7.05 6.91 -6.18
C SER A 220 8.35 6.24 -5.77
N GLY A 221 8.73 5.17 -6.47
CA GLY A 221 10.02 4.49 -6.22
C GLY A 221 10.02 3.52 -5.03
N LEU A 222 8.85 3.13 -4.50
CA LEU A 222 8.77 1.91 -3.70
C LEU A 222 9.18 0.74 -4.62
N ALA A 223 10.21 -0.02 -4.22
CA ALA A 223 10.47 -1.30 -4.86
C ALA A 223 9.17 -2.11 -4.77
N ALA A 224 8.66 -2.60 -5.91
CA ALA A 224 7.51 -3.48 -5.92
C ALA A 224 7.75 -4.57 -4.87
N THR A 225 6.84 -4.75 -3.91
CA THR A 225 7.02 -5.81 -2.90
C THR A 225 6.89 -7.18 -3.55
N VAL A 226 6.10 -7.27 -4.63
CA VAL A 226 5.89 -8.46 -5.46
C VAL A 226 5.57 -8.05 -6.91
N ASP A 227 6.07 -8.81 -7.90
CA ASP A 227 5.67 -8.75 -9.32
C ASP A 227 4.99 -10.07 -9.71
N ILE A 228 3.80 -10.01 -10.33
CA ILE A 228 3.02 -11.20 -10.72
C ILE A 228 2.79 -11.21 -12.22
N GLN A 229 3.30 -12.23 -12.90
CA GLN A 229 3.11 -12.43 -14.34
C GLN A 229 2.40 -13.76 -14.61
N THR A 230 1.28 -13.71 -15.34
CA THR A 230 0.49 -14.89 -15.70
C THR A 230 0.51 -15.10 -17.21
N PHE A 231 0.85 -16.32 -17.63
CA PHE A 231 0.93 -16.75 -19.02
C PHE A 231 -0.18 -17.76 -19.31
N ALA A 232 -1.11 -17.39 -20.18
CA ALA A 232 -2.12 -18.27 -20.76
C ALA A 232 -1.79 -18.68 -22.22
N ALA A 233 -0.72 -18.11 -22.78
CA ALA A 233 -0.13 -18.48 -24.06
C ALA A 233 1.39 -18.59 -23.91
N ALA A 234 2.05 -19.27 -24.86
CA ALA A 234 3.50 -19.40 -24.86
C ALA A 234 4.18 -18.04 -24.91
N GLY A 235 5.33 -17.92 -24.25
CA GLY A 235 6.01 -16.64 -24.10
C GLY A 235 7.39 -16.77 -23.50
N THR A 236 7.91 -15.65 -22.99
CA THR A 236 9.19 -15.59 -22.30
C THR A 236 9.04 -14.73 -21.07
N TRP A 237 9.35 -15.29 -19.91
CA TRP A 237 9.46 -14.53 -18.67
C TRP A 237 10.83 -13.87 -18.61
N THR A 238 10.87 -12.59 -18.26
CA THR A 238 12.10 -11.83 -18.02
C THR A 238 12.19 -11.51 -16.54
N LYS A 239 13.31 -11.85 -15.91
CA LYS A 239 13.52 -11.63 -14.49
C LYS A 239 13.53 -10.14 -14.15
N PRO A 240 12.65 -9.67 -13.25
CA PRO A 240 12.72 -8.31 -12.73
C PRO A 240 14.07 -8.01 -12.05
N ALA A 241 14.55 -6.77 -12.18
CA ALA A 241 15.76 -6.34 -11.49
C ALA A 241 15.62 -6.48 -9.97
N ASN A 242 16.70 -6.82 -9.27
CA ASN A 242 16.75 -6.99 -7.81
C ASN A 242 15.91 -8.14 -7.22
N ALA A 243 15.29 -9.00 -8.04
CA ALA A 243 14.60 -10.19 -7.57
C ALA A 243 15.43 -11.04 -6.60
N LYS A 244 14.81 -11.54 -5.53
CA LYS A 244 15.42 -12.41 -4.50
C LYS A 244 14.86 -13.81 -4.55
N LEU A 245 13.53 -13.93 -4.61
CA LEU A 245 12.82 -15.20 -4.69
C LEU A 245 11.85 -15.17 -5.86
N VAL A 246 11.67 -16.32 -6.51
CA VAL A 246 10.72 -16.51 -7.61
C VAL A 246 9.90 -17.76 -7.32
N GLN A 247 8.59 -17.60 -7.16
CA GLN A 247 7.64 -18.71 -7.09
C GLN A 247 7.03 -18.92 -8.47
N VAL A 248 7.11 -20.13 -8.99
CA VAL A 248 6.52 -20.52 -10.27
C VAL A 248 5.43 -21.55 -10.01
N THR A 249 4.23 -21.28 -10.49
CA THR A 249 3.12 -22.23 -10.53
C THR A 249 2.87 -22.64 -11.98
N CYS A 250 3.00 -23.91 -12.32
CA CYS A 250 2.62 -24.47 -13.62
C CYS A 250 1.41 -25.38 -13.46
N ILE A 251 0.46 -25.29 -14.39
CA ILE A 251 -0.71 -26.17 -14.50
C ILE A 251 -0.72 -26.76 -15.90
N GLY A 252 -0.71 -28.09 -16.02
CA GLY A 252 -0.77 -28.80 -17.32
C GLY A 252 -2.14 -28.72 -17.98
N GLY A 253 -2.25 -28.99 -19.28
CA GLY A 253 -3.53 -28.98 -19.99
C GLY A 253 -4.45 -30.16 -19.59
N GLY A 254 -5.76 -29.94 -19.58
CA GLY A 254 -6.73 -31.01 -19.35
C GLY A 254 -6.94 -31.87 -20.59
N GLY A 255 -7.35 -33.12 -20.42
CA GLY A 255 -7.73 -34.01 -21.52
C GLY A 255 -9.12 -33.69 -22.08
N GLY A 256 -9.38 -34.06 -23.35
CA GLY A 256 -10.70 -33.92 -23.96
C GLY A 256 -11.67 -35.01 -23.49
N GLY A 257 -12.97 -34.69 -23.41
CA GLY A 257 -14.01 -35.69 -23.14
C GLY A 257 -14.29 -36.55 -24.36
N GLY A 258 -14.77 -37.78 -24.17
CA GLY A 258 -15.23 -38.66 -25.24
C GLY A 258 -16.60 -38.24 -25.78
N GLY A 259 -16.88 -38.59 -27.04
CA GLY A 259 -18.20 -38.41 -27.65
C GLY A 259 -19.20 -39.48 -27.21
N GLY A 260 -20.48 -39.18 -27.31
CA GLY A 260 -21.56 -40.10 -27.04
C GLY A 260 -21.86 -41.05 -28.20
N PRO A 261 -22.38 -42.26 -27.94
CA PRO A 261 -22.79 -43.21 -28.96
C PRO A 261 -24.18 -42.88 -29.51
N LYS A 262 -24.48 -43.49 -30.65
CA LYS A 262 -25.83 -43.62 -31.19
C LYS A 262 -26.19 -45.09 -31.22
N VAL A 263 -27.24 -45.48 -30.53
CA VAL A 263 -27.68 -46.88 -30.43
C VAL A 263 -29.11 -47.04 -30.92
N ALA A 264 -29.54 -48.28 -31.17
CA ALA A 264 -30.93 -48.55 -31.51
C ALA A 264 -31.87 -48.23 -30.33
N ALA A 265 -33.14 -47.97 -30.63
CA ALA A 265 -34.17 -47.76 -29.62
C ALA A 265 -34.19 -48.91 -28.59
N SER A 266 -34.43 -48.57 -27.32
CA SER A 266 -34.47 -49.52 -26.20
C SER A 266 -33.16 -50.27 -25.94
N SER A 267 -32.04 -49.83 -26.53
CA SER A 267 -30.71 -50.33 -26.20
C SER A 267 -30.11 -49.51 -25.06
N ALA A 268 -29.49 -50.18 -24.08
CA ALA A 268 -28.71 -49.46 -23.07
C ALA A 268 -27.44 -48.88 -23.68
N ALA A 269 -27.06 -47.67 -23.28
CA ALA A 269 -25.81 -47.06 -23.69
C ALA A 269 -25.28 -46.09 -22.65
N SER A 270 -23.96 -45.92 -22.67
CA SER A 270 -23.22 -44.90 -21.90
C SER A 270 -22.76 -43.81 -22.84
N GLY A 271 -22.90 -42.54 -22.46
CA GLY A 271 -22.22 -41.41 -23.10
C GLY A 271 -20.70 -41.52 -23.01
N GLY A 272 -19.97 -40.56 -23.58
CA GLY A 272 -18.51 -40.51 -23.49
C GLY A 272 -18.01 -40.22 -22.08
N GLY A 273 -16.79 -40.69 -21.76
CA GLY A 273 -16.10 -40.40 -20.51
C GLY A 273 -15.55 -38.97 -20.47
N GLY A 274 -15.41 -38.39 -19.29
CA GLY A 274 -14.73 -37.11 -19.10
C GLY A 274 -13.21 -37.25 -19.28
N GLY A 275 -12.55 -36.16 -19.69
CA GLY A 275 -11.09 -36.06 -19.71
C GLY A 275 -10.51 -35.92 -18.30
N GLY A 276 -9.29 -36.40 -18.10
CA GLY A 276 -8.52 -36.18 -16.86
C GLY A 276 -7.97 -34.75 -16.76
N GLY A 277 -7.77 -34.27 -15.55
CA GLY A 277 -7.15 -32.98 -15.29
C GLY A 277 -5.62 -33.01 -15.37
N GLY A 278 -5.03 -31.87 -15.71
CA GLY A 278 -3.60 -31.63 -15.63
C GLY A 278 -3.10 -31.54 -14.18
N THR A 279 -1.80 -31.74 -13.99
CA THR A 279 -1.14 -31.60 -12.68
C THR A 279 -0.84 -30.13 -12.40
N ARG A 280 -0.66 -29.77 -11.13
CA ARG A 280 -0.20 -28.46 -10.69
C ARG A 280 1.08 -28.58 -9.89
N ILE A 281 2.11 -27.86 -10.31
CA ILE A 281 3.39 -27.81 -9.60
C ILE A 281 3.67 -26.37 -9.18
N ILE A 282 4.00 -26.20 -7.90
CA ILE A 282 4.52 -24.96 -7.35
C ILE A 282 5.97 -25.20 -6.96
N SER A 283 6.86 -24.30 -7.34
CA SER A 283 8.26 -24.35 -6.92
C SER A 283 8.76 -22.96 -6.61
N MET A 284 9.65 -22.88 -5.62
CA MET A 284 10.27 -21.62 -5.19
C MET A 284 11.77 -21.70 -5.44
N PHE A 285 12.31 -20.66 -6.07
CA PHE A 285 13.70 -20.56 -6.47
C PHE A 285 14.33 -19.31 -5.85
N ASN A 286 15.60 -19.40 -5.47
CA ASN A 286 16.43 -18.20 -5.38
C ASN A 286 16.51 -17.58 -6.78
N ALA A 287 16.29 -16.28 -6.89
CA ALA A 287 16.31 -15.60 -8.18
C ALA A 287 17.67 -15.76 -8.88
N SER A 288 18.76 -15.93 -8.14
CA SER A 288 20.10 -16.20 -8.69
C SER A 288 20.24 -17.55 -9.40
N ALA A 289 19.35 -18.52 -9.12
CA ALA A 289 19.38 -19.84 -9.74
C ALA A 289 18.69 -19.87 -11.12
N LEU A 290 17.91 -18.83 -11.46
CA LEU A 290 17.28 -18.70 -12.76
C LEU A 290 18.13 -17.80 -13.68
N PRO A 291 18.11 -17.99 -15.00
CA PRO A 291 18.72 -17.07 -15.97
C PRO A 291 17.95 -15.75 -16.05
N ALA A 292 18.45 -14.80 -16.87
CA ALA A 292 17.77 -13.51 -17.08
C ALA A 292 16.40 -13.65 -17.75
N THR A 293 16.24 -14.66 -18.61
CA THR A 293 14.96 -14.99 -19.27
C THR A 293 14.72 -16.49 -19.25
N VAL A 294 13.45 -16.90 -19.14
CA VAL A 294 13.02 -18.30 -19.18
C VAL A 294 11.85 -18.42 -20.16
N SER A 295 11.92 -19.38 -21.07
CA SER A 295 10.81 -19.70 -21.98
C SER A 295 9.60 -20.25 -21.21
N VAL A 296 8.41 -19.91 -21.67
CA VAL A 296 7.14 -20.40 -21.13
C VAL A 296 6.40 -21.14 -22.23
N ILE A 297 6.10 -22.41 -22.00
CA ILE A 297 5.28 -23.25 -22.88
C ILE A 297 3.96 -23.51 -22.15
N ILE A 298 2.84 -23.28 -22.84
CA ILE A 298 1.51 -23.58 -22.31
C ILE A 298 0.97 -24.82 -23.00
N GLY A 299 0.65 -25.84 -22.21
CA GLY A 299 0.04 -27.06 -22.69
C GLY A 299 -1.37 -26.80 -23.22
N ALA A 300 -1.67 -27.24 -24.44
CA ALA A 300 -3.01 -27.13 -25.00
C ALA A 300 -3.98 -28.10 -24.29
N GLY A 301 -5.25 -27.74 -24.20
CA GLY A 301 -6.28 -28.71 -23.81
C GLY A 301 -6.49 -29.78 -24.89
N GLY A 302 -6.84 -31.00 -24.49
CA GLY A 302 -7.22 -32.05 -25.43
C GLY A 302 -8.54 -31.73 -26.13
N ALA A 303 -8.64 -32.00 -27.43
CA ALA A 303 -9.89 -31.88 -28.17
C ALA A 303 -10.89 -32.97 -27.76
N GLY A 304 -12.18 -32.62 -27.72
CA GLY A 304 -13.25 -33.58 -27.45
C GLY A 304 -13.44 -34.59 -28.58
N GLY A 305 -13.96 -35.76 -28.24
CA GLY A 305 -14.29 -36.82 -29.19
C GLY A 305 -15.61 -36.54 -29.90
N ALA A 306 -15.68 -36.86 -31.19
CA ALA A 306 -16.90 -36.65 -31.97
C ALA A 306 -18.02 -37.60 -31.52
N GLY A 307 -19.25 -37.09 -31.44
CA GLY A 307 -20.44 -37.90 -31.24
C GLY A 307 -20.75 -38.78 -32.45
N ALA A 308 -21.33 -39.96 -32.21
CA ALA A 308 -21.67 -40.87 -33.30
C ALA A 308 -22.85 -40.34 -34.15
N THR A 309 -22.67 -40.22 -35.46
CA THR A 309 -23.72 -39.77 -36.40
C THR A 309 -24.51 -40.94 -37.02
N SER A 310 -23.94 -42.15 -36.97
CA SER A 310 -24.57 -43.42 -37.32
C SER A 310 -24.53 -44.37 -36.12
N THR A 311 -25.34 -45.43 -36.15
CA THR A 311 -25.37 -46.41 -35.06
C THR A 311 -23.96 -46.96 -34.79
N GLY A 312 -23.42 -46.67 -33.62
CA GLY A 312 -22.02 -46.89 -33.31
C GLY A 312 -21.57 -46.13 -32.07
N ASP A 313 -20.33 -46.37 -31.69
CA ASP A 313 -19.70 -45.75 -30.53
C ASP A 313 -19.27 -44.31 -30.82
N GLY A 314 -19.23 -43.48 -29.80
CA GLY A 314 -18.64 -42.15 -29.91
C GLY A 314 -17.12 -42.22 -30.08
N GLY A 315 -16.52 -41.16 -30.62
CA GLY A 315 -15.08 -41.00 -30.70
C GLY A 315 -14.46 -40.82 -29.31
N ASN A 316 -13.26 -41.34 -29.11
CA ASN A 316 -12.47 -41.01 -27.90
C ASN A 316 -12.10 -39.53 -27.92
N GLY A 317 -12.05 -38.90 -26.75
CA GLY A 317 -11.42 -37.60 -26.58
C GLY A 317 -9.92 -37.71 -26.87
N SER A 318 -9.37 -36.69 -27.52
CA SER A 318 -7.93 -36.63 -27.75
C SER A 318 -7.20 -36.28 -26.45
N GLY A 319 -6.00 -36.83 -26.32
CA GLY A 319 -5.13 -36.57 -25.18
C GLY A 319 -3.78 -37.30 -25.27
N PRO A 320 -2.93 -37.17 -24.24
CA PRO A 320 -3.15 -36.27 -23.10
C PRO A 320 -3.19 -34.80 -23.54
N GLY A 321 -3.71 -33.93 -22.66
CA GLY A 321 -3.48 -32.50 -22.77
C GLY A 321 -1.98 -32.21 -22.81
N GLY A 322 -1.62 -31.06 -23.37
CA GLY A 322 -0.22 -30.65 -23.47
C GLY A 322 0.41 -30.39 -22.11
N ASP A 323 1.72 -30.57 -22.03
CA ASP A 323 2.50 -30.22 -20.86
C ASP A 323 2.76 -28.70 -20.82
N THR A 324 2.64 -28.12 -19.63
CA THR A 324 2.95 -26.72 -19.36
C THR A 324 4.29 -26.61 -18.67
N ILE A 325 5.18 -25.77 -19.22
CA ILE A 325 6.60 -25.79 -18.87
C ILE A 325 7.11 -24.37 -18.66
N PHE A 326 7.71 -24.14 -17.50
CA PHE A 326 8.60 -23.03 -17.27
C PHE A 326 10.04 -23.50 -17.56
N GLY A 327 10.47 -23.28 -18.80
CA GLY A 327 11.67 -23.86 -19.41
C GLY A 327 11.46 -24.08 -20.92
N ALA A 328 12.52 -24.45 -21.64
CA ALA A 328 12.48 -24.59 -23.09
C ALA A 328 11.90 -25.95 -23.56
N SER A 329 11.90 -26.96 -22.69
CA SER A 329 11.37 -28.31 -22.95
C SER A 329 11.25 -29.09 -21.64
N LEU A 330 10.63 -30.28 -21.67
CA LEU A 330 10.56 -31.16 -20.49
C LEU A 330 11.94 -31.54 -19.94
N ALA A 331 12.91 -31.75 -20.84
CA ALA A 331 14.27 -32.13 -20.47
C ALA A 331 15.07 -30.97 -19.80
N SER A 332 14.62 -29.73 -19.99
CA SER A 332 15.28 -28.52 -19.50
C SER A 332 14.34 -27.65 -18.66
N ALA A 333 13.28 -28.25 -18.12
CA ALA A 333 12.29 -27.56 -17.33
C ALA A 333 12.84 -27.21 -15.95
N TYR A 334 12.59 -25.98 -15.51
CA TYR A 334 12.70 -25.62 -14.09
C TYR A 334 11.46 -26.09 -13.33
N VAL A 335 10.28 -25.94 -13.97
CA VAL A 335 9.01 -26.48 -13.51
C VAL A 335 8.26 -27.01 -14.71
N ALA A 336 7.76 -28.25 -14.63
CA ALA A 336 6.90 -28.84 -15.64
C ALA A 336 5.65 -29.42 -14.98
N ALA A 337 4.51 -29.19 -15.61
CA ALA A 337 3.23 -29.76 -15.22
C ALA A 337 2.63 -30.52 -16.41
N HIS A 338 2.42 -31.81 -16.22
CA HIS A 338 1.89 -32.70 -17.24
C HIS A 338 0.38 -32.59 -17.46
N GLY A 339 -0.06 -32.90 -18.68
CA GLY A 339 -1.46 -32.90 -19.05
C GLY A 339 -2.24 -34.18 -18.74
N GLY A 340 -3.57 -34.04 -18.61
CA GLY A 340 -4.48 -35.13 -18.30
C GLY A 340 -4.91 -35.93 -19.55
N GLY A 341 -5.25 -37.20 -19.38
CA GLY A 341 -5.63 -38.11 -20.47
C GLY A 341 -7.03 -37.84 -21.03
N GLY A 342 -7.26 -38.20 -22.29
CA GLY A 342 -8.57 -38.11 -22.95
C GLY A 342 -9.57 -39.15 -22.45
N GLY A 343 -10.86 -38.81 -22.45
CA GLY A 343 -11.97 -39.70 -22.10
C GLY A 343 -12.34 -40.68 -23.21
N GLY A 344 -12.81 -41.87 -22.84
CA GLY A 344 -13.21 -42.91 -23.78
C GLY A 344 -14.54 -42.57 -24.45
N GLY A 345 -14.69 -42.93 -25.72
CA GLY A 345 -15.94 -42.83 -26.45
C GLY A 345 -17.02 -43.70 -25.79
N GLY A 346 -18.24 -43.17 -25.73
CA GLY A 346 -19.37 -43.91 -25.20
C GLY A 346 -19.82 -45.02 -26.15
N GLY A 347 -20.51 -46.03 -25.63
CA GLY A 347 -20.89 -47.22 -26.40
C GLY A 347 -22.15 -47.90 -25.91
N GLY A 348 -22.73 -48.72 -26.79
CA GLY A 348 -23.88 -49.57 -26.46
C GLY A 348 -23.48 -50.73 -25.55
N GLY A 349 -24.32 -51.02 -24.55
CA GLY A 349 -24.18 -52.18 -23.66
C GLY A 349 -22.96 -52.16 -22.72
N ARG A 350 -22.21 -51.05 -22.65
CA ARG A 350 -21.00 -50.92 -21.82
C ARG A 350 -20.81 -49.49 -21.30
N ALA A 351 -20.11 -49.36 -20.17
CA ALA A 351 -19.66 -48.08 -19.65
C ALA A 351 -18.47 -47.54 -20.44
N SER A 352 -18.33 -46.22 -20.55
CA SER A 352 -17.10 -45.58 -21.02
C SER A 352 -16.14 -45.31 -19.86
N GLY A 353 -14.84 -45.39 -20.14
CA GLY A 353 -13.78 -45.06 -19.21
C GLY A 353 -13.47 -43.57 -19.24
N GLY A 354 -13.25 -42.96 -18.08
CA GLY A 354 -12.72 -41.61 -18.00
C GLY A 354 -11.22 -41.56 -18.29
N GLY A 355 -10.70 -40.38 -18.66
CA GLY A 355 -9.27 -40.17 -18.84
C GLY A 355 -8.50 -40.18 -17.52
N GLY A 356 -7.25 -40.63 -17.53
CA GLY A 356 -6.39 -40.59 -16.35
C GLY A 356 -5.99 -39.15 -16.00
N GLY A 357 -5.93 -38.82 -14.73
CA GLY A 357 -5.36 -37.58 -14.22
C GLY A 357 -3.83 -37.60 -14.30
N ALA A 358 -3.24 -36.44 -14.60
CA ALA A 358 -1.80 -36.30 -14.70
C ALA A 358 -1.10 -36.44 -13.35
N GLY A 359 0.04 -37.11 -13.34
CA GLY A 359 0.92 -37.19 -12.18
C GLY A 359 2.03 -36.15 -12.25
N ARG A 360 2.85 -36.07 -11.20
CA ARG A 360 4.02 -35.18 -11.16
C ARG A 360 5.09 -35.52 -12.20
N ASN A 361 5.18 -36.79 -12.61
CA ASN A 361 6.27 -37.29 -13.47
C ASN A 361 5.76 -37.83 -14.82
N GLN A 362 4.45 -37.86 -15.02
CA GLN A 362 3.87 -38.45 -16.23
C GLN A 362 2.47 -37.89 -16.47
N ALA A 363 2.14 -37.67 -17.75
CA ALA A 363 0.79 -37.39 -18.19
C ALA A 363 -0.18 -38.52 -17.82
N GLY A 364 -1.47 -38.18 -17.74
CA GLY A 364 -2.53 -39.16 -17.55
C GLY A 364 -2.73 -40.03 -18.80
N GLY A 365 -3.02 -41.31 -18.61
CA GLY A 365 -3.33 -42.21 -19.73
C GLY A 365 -4.66 -41.88 -20.39
N ASN A 366 -4.77 -42.07 -21.69
CA ASN A 366 -6.04 -41.95 -22.41
C ASN A 366 -6.92 -43.17 -22.14
N ALA A 367 -8.22 -42.94 -22.00
CA ALA A 367 -9.21 -44.00 -22.04
C ALA A 367 -9.50 -44.42 -23.49
N ASN A 368 -9.96 -45.66 -23.65
CA ASN A 368 -10.39 -46.20 -24.94
C ASN A 368 -11.67 -47.00 -24.75
N GLY A 369 -12.80 -46.44 -25.20
CA GLY A 369 -14.11 -47.05 -24.95
C GLY A 369 -14.34 -47.29 -23.46
N ALA A 370 -14.44 -48.56 -23.05
CA ALA A 370 -14.68 -48.97 -21.65
C ALA A 370 -13.43 -49.03 -20.77
N THR A 371 -12.23 -49.01 -21.36
CA THR A 371 -10.97 -49.03 -20.61
C THR A 371 -10.65 -47.62 -20.13
N ALA A 372 -10.59 -47.43 -18.80
CA ALA A 372 -10.20 -46.15 -18.24
C ALA A 372 -8.72 -45.83 -18.45
N GLY A 373 -8.42 -44.54 -18.47
CA GLY A 373 -7.06 -44.03 -18.55
C GLY A 373 -6.27 -44.32 -17.27
N ALA A 374 -5.04 -44.79 -17.42
CA ALA A 374 -4.15 -45.03 -16.28
C ALA A 374 -3.78 -43.71 -15.56
N ALA A 375 -3.59 -43.78 -14.25
CA ALA A 375 -3.04 -42.69 -13.46
C ALA A 375 -1.64 -42.30 -13.94
N GLY A 376 -1.36 -40.99 -14.05
CA GLY A 376 0.01 -40.53 -14.22
C GLY A 376 0.86 -40.77 -12.96
N ILE A 377 2.12 -41.17 -13.13
CA ILE A 377 3.07 -41.43 -12.04
C ILE A 377 3.28 -40.19 -11.16
N GLY A 378 3.30 -40.39 -9.84
CA GLY A 378 3.65 -39.36 -8.86
C GLY A 378 2.45 -38.58 -8.30
N GLY A 379 1.24 -39.13 -8.43
CA GLY A 379 0.05 -38.70 -7.67
C GLY A 379 -1.24 -38.60 -8.48
N GLY A 380 -1.20 -38.79 -9.81
CA GLY A 380 -2.39 -38.69 -10.66
C GLY A 380 -3.40 -39.78 -10.31
N MET A 381 -4.67 -39.56 -10.66
CA MET A 381 -5.74 -40.54 -10.44
C MET A 381 -6.07 -41.29 -11.72
N ALA A 382 -6.42 -42.58 -11.63
CA ALA A 382 -6.94 -43.29 -12.78
C ALA A 382 -8.32 -42.71 -13.15
N GLY A 383 -8.68 -42.78 -14.43
CA GLY A 383 -10.02 -42.43 -14.85
C GLY A 383 -11.04 -43.43 -14.32
N ALA A 384 -12.30 -43.01 -14.19
CA ALA A 384 -13.33 -43.89 -13.66
C ALA A 384 -13.74 -44.97 -14.68
N THR A 385 -13.80 -46.23 -14.22
CA THR A 385 -14.61 -47.31 -14.82
C THR A 385 -15.90 -47.50 -14.02
N SER A 386 -16.74 -48.43 -14.46
CA SER A 386 -17.85 -49.02 -13.70
C SER A 386 -17.38 -49.79 -12.44
N GLY A 387 -17.25 -49.12 -11.28
CA GLY A 387 -17.01 -49.81 -10.00
C GLY A 387 -16.33 -49.01 -8.86
N SER A 388 -16.92 -47.93 -8.35
CA SER A 388 -16.44 -47.17 -7.17
C SER A 388 -17.45 -46.14 -6.61
N ASN A 389 -17.07 -45.40 -5.56
CA ASN A 389 -17.81 -44.31 -4.91
C ASN A 389 -16.79 -43.29 -4.36
N GLY A 390 -16.86 -42.02 -4.76
CA GLY A 390 -15.85 -41.01 -4.42
C GLY A 390 -16.11 -40.35 -3.07
N LEU A 391 -15.27 -40.62 -2.08
CA LEU A 391 -15.23 -39.86 -0.82
C LEU A 391 -14.93 -38.37 -1.10
N TYR A 392 -15.54 -37.49 -0.31
CA TYR A 392 -15.31 -36.04 -0.30
C TYR A 392 -13.80 -35.73 -0.21
N GLN A 393 -13.21 -35.18 -1.28
CA GLN A 393 -11.76 -34.93 -1.36
C GLN A 393 -11.46 -33.58 -2.01
N VAL A 394 -10.58 -32.81 -1.38
CA VAL A 394 -10.15 -31.47 -1.80
C VAL A 394 -9.15 -31.62 -2.95
N ASN A 395 -9.61 -31.46 -4.19
CA ASN A 395 -8.79 -31.52 -5.41
C ASN A 395 -8.89 -30.20 -6.21
N ASP A 396 -7.79 -29.75 -6.83
CA ASP A 396 -7.73 -28.48 -7.55
C ASP A 396 -8.50 -28.49 -8.90
N PHE A 397 -8.17 -29.40 -9.86
CA PHE A 397 -8.59 -29.28 -11.28
C PHE A 397 -9.46 -30.44 -11.80
N GLY A 398 -10.54 -30.75 -11.08
CA GLY A 398 -11.51 -31.80 -11.44
C GLY A 398 -12.03 -31.73 -12.88
N GLY A 399 -11.84 -32.78 -13.68
CA GLY A 399 -12.67 -33.05 -14.87
C GLY A 399 -14.01 -33.64 -14.44
N GLY A 400 -15.12 -33.07 -14.90
CA GLY A 400 -16.47 -33.55 -14.57
C GLY A 400 -16.73 -34.90 -15.22
N GLY A 401 -17.07 -35.88 -14.39
CA GLY A 401 -17.46 -37.22 -14.78
C GLY A 401 -18.95 -37.37 -15.06
N GLY A 402 -19.27 -38.20 -16.04
CA GLY A 402 -20.50 -38.97 -16.03
C GLY A 402 -20.40 -40.22 -15.14
N ALA A 403 -21.51 -40.93 -15.00
CA ALA A 403 -21.63 -42.21 -14.30
C ALA A 403 -22.62 -43.09 -15.08
N SER A 404 -22.23 -44.33 -15.35
CA SER A 404 -22.89 -45.12 -16.39
C SER A 404 -24.19 -45.80 -15.93
N SER A 405 -25.12 -45.96 -16.88
CA SER A 405 -26.43 -46.60 -16.68
C SER A 405 -26.41 -48.12 -16.58
N HIS A 406 -25.28 -48.75 -16.94
CA HIS A 406 -25.18 -50.21 -17.03
C HIS A 406 -25.14 -50.89 -15.65
N GLN A 407 -26.18 -51.68 -15.34
CA GLN A 407 -26.46 -52.20 -14.00
C GLN A 407 -25.40 -53.14 -13.39
N VAL A 408 -24.50 -53.75 -14.18
CA VAL A 408 -23.66 -54.85 -13.69
C VAL A 408 -22.52 -54.41 -12.77
N THR A 409 -22.05 -53.16 -12.76
CA THR A 409 -21.07 -52.67 -11.75
C THR A 409 -21.01 -51.13 -11.77
N GLY A 410 -21.07 -50.42 -10.62
CA GLY A 410 -21.48 -49.00 -10.59
C GLY A 410 -20.47 -47.94 -10.11
N ALA A 411 -20.62 -46.70 -10.60
CA ALA A 411 -19.99 -45.44 -10.14
C ALA A 411 -18.43 -45.41 -10.08
N GLY A 412 -17.82 -44.34 -9.52
CA GLY A 412 -16.39 -43.97 -9.67
C GLY A 412 -15.75 -43.26 -8.45
N GLY A 413 -14.42 -43.10 -8.47
CA GLY A 413 -13.54 -42.47 -7.43
C GLY A 413 -12.06 -42.48 -7.89
N GLY A 414 -11.02 -42.05 -7.15
CA GLY A 414 -10.88 -41.48 -5.80
C GLY A 414 -9.48 -41.77 -5.17
N GLY A 415 -8.91 -40.87 -4.35
CA GLY A 415 -7.61 -41.03 -3.65
C GLY A 415 -6.59 -39.90 -3.92
N GLY A 416 -6.55 -38.88 -3.04
CA GLY A 416 -5.89 -37.58 -3.25
C GLY A 416 -4.36 -37.49 -3.13
N ALA A 417 -3.77 -36.58 -3.93
CA ALA A 417 -2.51 -35.90 -3.66
C ALA A 417 -2.68 -34.41 -4.03
N GLY A 418 -2.42 -33.49 -3.09
CA GLY A 418 -2.75 -32.05 -3.20
C GLY A 418 -1.88 -31.22 -4.16
N LEU A 419 -1.52 -31.80 -5.31
CA LEU A 419 -0.82 -31.21 -6.45
C LEU A 419 -1.17 -31.93 -7.78
N ALA A 420 -1.71 -33.15 -7.75
CA ALA A 420 -1.86 -33.98 -8.95
C ALA A 420 -3.22 -33.81 -9.64
N GLY A 421 -3.27 -34.21 -10.91
CA GLY A 421 -4.47 -34.15 -11.74
C GLY A 421 -5.49 -35.22 -11.35
N PRO A 422 -6.79 -34.87 -11.28
CA PRO A 422 -7.87 -35.83 -11.07
C PRO A 422 -8.20 -36.61 -12.36
N GLY A 423 -8.71 -37.82 -12.20
CA GLY A 423 -9.24 -38.60 -13.32
C GLY A 423 -10.58 -38.06 -13.79
N GLY A 424 -10.88 -38.22 -15.07
CA GLY A 424 -12.22 -37.98 -15.61
C GLY A 424 -13.18 -39.08 -15.16
N GLY A 425 -14.47 -38.78 -15.09
CA GLY A 425 -15.47 -39.84 -14.84
C GLY A 425 -15.90 -40.58 -16.11
N ALA A 426 -16.77 -41.57 -15.94
CA ALA A 426 -17.40 -42.29 -17.05
C ALA A 426 -18.36 -41.37 -17.85
N GLY A 427 -19.22 -41.90 -18.70
CA GLY A 427 -20.32 -41.16 -19.32
C GLY A 427 -21.67 -41.44 -18.67
N GLY A 428 -22.56 -40.44 -18.67
CA GLY A 428 -23.98 -40.60 -18.30
C GLY A 428 -24.75 -41.32 -19.41
N GLY A 429 -25.81 -42.07 -19.08
CA GLY A 429 -26.47 -42.96 -20.05
C GLY A 429 -27.93 -43.26 -19.75
N PHE A 430 -28.52 -44.12 -20.58
CA PHE A 430 -29.86 -44.69 -20.37
C PHE A 430 -29.82 -46.21 -20.27
N SER A 431 -30.76 -46.78 -19.52
CA SER A 431 -30.95 -48.24 -19.42
C SER A 431 -31.76 -48.80 -20.61
N THR A 432 -31.94 -50.12 -20.69
CA THR A 432 -32.85 -50.76 -21.67
C THR A 432 -34.32 -50.39 -21.46
N ALA A 433 -34.68 -49.91 -20.27
CA ALA A 433 -35.99 -49.35 -19.95
C ALA A 433 -36.11 -47.85 -20.29
N ASN A 434 -35.10 -47.28 -20.96
CA ASN A 434 -35.05 -45.87 -21.37
C ASN A 434 -35.14 -44.86 -20.21
N THR A 435 -34.80 -45.28 -19.00
CA THR A 435 -34.65 -44.38 -17.85
C THR A 435 -33.34 -43.60 -17.98
N ALA A 436 -33.43 -42.28 -18.13
CA ALA A 436 -32.26 -41.39 -18.14
C ALA A 436 -31.66 -41.31 -16.73
N LEU A 437 -30.35 -41.48 -16.62
CA LEU A 437 -29.62 -41.47 -15.34
C LEU A 437 -28.49 -40.44 -15.38
N ALA A 438 -28.41 -39.62 -14.33
CA ALA A 438 -27.44 -38.54 -14.22
C ALA A 438 -26.03 -39.03 -13.93
N GLY A 439 -25.06 -38.34 -14.53
CA GLY A 439 -23.66 -38.48 -14.17
C GLY A 439 -23.36 -37.92 -12.78
N ALA A 440 -22.52 -38.60 -12.01
CA ALA A 440 -22.02 -38.10 -10.72
C ALA A 440 -20.68 -37.38 -10.92
N GLY A 441 -20.65 -36.07 -10.67
CA GLY A 441 -19.43 -35.27 -10.52
C GLY A 441 -19.26 -34.82 -9.07
N VAL A 442 -18.02 -34.77 -8.57
CA VAL A 442 -17.71 -34.17 -7.26
C VAL A 442 -17.48 -32.67 -7.46
N LEU A 443 -18.29 -31.84 -6.80
CA LEU A 443 -18.09 -30.39 -6.71
C LEU A 443 -16.94 -30.09 -5.74
N THR A 444 -15.91 -29.40 -6.21
CA THR A 444 -14.83 -28.78 -5.44
C THR A 444 -14.94 -27.26 -5.64
N PRO A 445 -14.22 -26.42 -4.87
CA PRO A 445 -14.25 -24.95 -5.01
C PRO A 445 -13.92 -24.43 -6.43
N PHE A 446 -13.45 -25.31 -7.32
CA PHE A 446 -13.06 -25.03 -8.70
C PHE A 446 -13.78 -25.91 -9.75
N THR A 447 -14.68 -26.84 -9.37
CA THR A 447 -15.59 -27.51 -10.33
C THR A 447 -17.00 -26.91 -10.23
N THR A 448 -17.46 -26.26 -11.30
CA THR A 448 -18.81 -25.68 -11.41
C THR A 448 -19.67 -26.37 -12.47
N GLY A 449 -19.41 -27.65 -12.77
CA GLY A 449 -20.12 -28.40 -13.82
C GLY A 449 -21.07 -29.45 -13.26
N VAL A 450 -22.37 -29.21 -13.40
CA VAL A 450 -23.42 -30.21 -13.11
C VAL A 450 -23.60 -31.07 -14.36
N ALA A 451 -23.67 -32.40 -14.22
CA ALA A 451 -24.05 -33.26 -15.34
C ALA A 451 -25.48 -32.90 -15.77
N GLY A 452 -25.69 -32.75 -17.09
CA GLY A 452 -27.02 -32.52 -17.63
C GLY A 452 -27.89 -33.79 -17.50
N SER A 453 -28.61 -33.98 -16.40
CA SER A 453 -29.92 -34.63 -16.47
C SER A 453 -30.69 -34.47 -15.17
N THR A 454 -31.96 -34.07 -15.31
CA THR A 454 -33.08 -34.22 -14.36
C THR A 454 -32.68 -34.18 -12.88
N GLY A 455 -32.03 -33.07 -12.54
CA GLY A 455 -31.68 -32.66 -11.19
C GLY A 455 -31.97 -31.15 -11.06
N ILE A 456 -32.03 -30.65 -9.83
CA ILE A 456 -32.50 -29.28 -9.54
C ILE A 456 -31.58 -28.26 -10.23
N GLY A 457 -32.01 -27.71 -11.37
CA GLY A 457 -31.31 -26.66 -12.13
C GLY A 457 -30.73 -27.09 -13.50
N GLY A 458 -30.85 -28.36 -13.91
CA GLY A 458 -30.27 -28.86 -15.17
C GLY A 458 -31.16 -28.68 -16.40
N ALA A 459 -30.54 -28.47 -17.57
CA ALA A 459 -31.23 -28.39 -18.85
C ALA A 459 -32.04 -29.67 -19.20
N ALA A 460 -33.05 -29.50 -20.06
CA ALA A 460 -33.90 -30.57 -20.60
C ALA A 460 -33.08 -31.68 -21.33
N PRO A 461 -33.66 -32.87 -21.63
CA PRO A 461 -32.93 -33.93 -22.36
C PRO A 461 -32.30 -33.44 -23.67
N GLY A 462 -31.06 -33.87 -23.95
CA GLY A 462 -30.21 -33.29 -25.00
C GLY A 462 -29.45 -32.01 -24.58
N GLY A 463 -29.62 -31.53 -23.34
CA GLY A 463 -28.90 -30.36 -22.82
C GLY A 463 -27.39 -30.58 -22.72
N ALA A 464 -26.61 -29.56 -23.12
CA ALA A 464 -25.16 -29.56 -23.00
C ALA A 464 -24.71 -29.48 -21.54
N GLY A 465 -23.56 -30.10 -21.22
CA GLY A 465 -22.89 -29.93 -19.93
C GLY A 465 -22.23 -28.56 -19.80
N SER A 466 -22.04 -28.06 -18.58
CA SER A 466 -21.32 -26.81 -18.29
C SER A 466 -20.01 -27.09 -17.54
N ASN A 467 -19.00 -26.25 -17.74
CA ASN A 467 -17.77 -26.20 -16.91
C ASN A 467 -17.10 -27.57 -16.68
N GLY A 468 -16.85 -28.31 -17.76
CA GLY A 468 -16.30 -29.68 -17.71
C GLY A 468 -17.31 -30.78 -17.37
N GLY A 469 -18.60 -30.47 -17.21
CA GLY A 469 -19.67 -31.44 -16.93
C GLY A 469 -20.11 -32.24 -18.16
N GLY A 470 -20.61 -33.46 -17.95
CA GLY A 470 -21.10 -34.32 -19.02
C GLY A 470 -22.42 -33.85 -19.65
N GLY A 471 -22.61 -34.13 -20.93
CA GLY A 471 -23.85 -33.85 -21.67
C GLY A 471 -24.96 -34.87 -21.41
N ALA A 472 -26.20 -34.43 -21.53
CA ALA A 472 -27.39 -35.24 -21.27
C ALA A 472 -27.60 -36.31 -22.34
N SER A 473 -27.85 -37.56 -21.93
CA SER A 473 -28.29 -38.58 -22.89
C SER A 473 -29.76 -38.37 -23.30
N SER A 474 -30.13 -38.75 -24.51
CA SER A 474 -31.46 -38.53 -25.09
C SER A 474 -32.02 -39.76 -25.79
N THR A 475 -33.27 -40.11 -25.51
CA THR A 475 -33.97 -41.24 -26.17
C THR A 475 -34.80 -40.78 -27.38
N SER A 476 -35.00 -39.48 -27.55
CA SER A 476 -35.89 -38.89 -28.55
C SER A 476 -35.24 -37.83 -29.46
N GLY A 477 -33.97 -37.49 -29.23
CA GLY A 477 -33.20 -36.51 -30.02
C GLY A 477 -31.69 -36.67 -29.85
N ASP A 478 -30.91 -35.67 -30.24
CA ASP A 478 -29.46 -35.70 -30.10
C ASP A 478 -29.03 -35.78 -28.62
N GLY A 479 -27.90 -36.45 -28.38
CA GLY A 479 -27.20 -36.39 -27.10
C GLY A 479 -26.60 -35.00 -26.89
N GLY A 480 -26.66 -34.49 -25.66
CA GLY A 480 -26.07 -33.20 -25.32
C GLY A 480 -24.55 -33.24 -25.40
N ASN A 481 -23.94 -32.16 -25.86
CA ASN A 481 -22.49 -32.03 -25.88
C ASN A 481 -21.92 -31.95 -24.45
N GLY A 482 -20.71 -32.47 -24.26
CA GLY A 482 -19.95 -32.27 -23.04
C GLY A 482 -19.52 -30.82 -22.88
N GLY A 483 -19.47 -30.35 -21.63
CA GLY A 483 -18.98 -29.01 -21.33
C GLY A 483 -17.47 -28.90 -21.49
N ASN A 484 -17.00 -27.82 -22.11
CA ASN A 484 -15.57 -27.51 -22.18
C ASN A 484 -15.00 -27.23 -20.78
N GLY A 485 -13.71 -27.52 -20.60
CA GLY A 485 -12.96 -27.05 -19.45
C GLY A 485 -12.83 -25.53 -19.47
N ILE A 486 -13.07 -24.87 -18.34
CA ILE A 486 -13.05 -23.40 -18.21
C ILE A 486 -11.92 -22.88 -17.31
N LEU A 487 -11.39 -23.72 -16.42
CA LEU A 487 -10.24 -23.39 -15.57
C LEU A 487 -8.98 -24.08 -16.09
N PRO A 488 -7.78 -23.48 -15.92
CA PRO A 488 -6.55 -24.08 -16.41
C PRO A 488 -6.39 -25.54 -15.97
N GLY A 489 -6.08 -26.42 -16.92
CA GLY A 489 -5.88 -27.84 -16.68
C GLY A 489 -7.13 -28.67 -16.40
N GLN A 490 -8.32 -28.09 -16.45
CA GLN A 490 -9.58 -28.82 -16.30
C GLN A 490 -9.83 -29.74 -17.50
N GLY A 491 -10.23 -31.00 -17.25
CA GLY A 491 -10.67 -31.92 -18.30
C GLY A 491 -12.04 -31.54 -18.88
N GLY A 492 -12.28 -31.89 -20.15
CA GLY A 492 -13.56 -31.71 -20.81
C GLY A 492 -14.58 -32.78 -20.42
N GLY A 493 -15.86 -32.42 -20.38
CA GLY A 493 -16.95 -33.36 -20.09
C GLY A 493 -17.25 -34.29 -21.26
N GLY A 494 -17.77 -35.49 -21.00
CA GLY A 494 -18.17 -36.42 -22.06
C GLY A 494 -19.53 -36.09 -22.70
N GLY A 495 -19.73 -36.45 -23.96
CA GLY A 495 -20.98 -36.26 -24.69
C GLY A 495 -22.06 -37.30 -24.36
N GLY A 496 -23.33 -36.91 -24.43
CA GLY A 496 -24.48 -37.75 -24.11
C GLY A 496 -24.77 -38.81 -25.19
N ALA A 497 -25.30 -39.96 -24.77
CA ALA A 497 -25.76 -40.99 -25.70
C ALA A 497 -27.08 -40.62 -26.38
N SER A 498 -27.34 -41.18 -27.56
CA SER A 498 -28.61 -41.00 -28.28
C SER A 498 -29.21 -42.32 -28.80
N GLN A 499 -30.54 -42.42 -28.83
CA GLN A 499 -31.28 -43.52 -29.50
C GLN A 499 -31.97 -43.10 -30.81
N ALA A 500 -32.17 -41.79 -31.03
CA ALA A 500 -32.99 -41.26 -32.12
C ALA A 500 -32.28 -40.16 -32.94
N GLY A 501 -31.31 -39.47 -32.33
CA GLY A 501 -30.46 -38.46 -32.95
C GLY A 501 -29.00 -38.90 -33.03
N ASN A 502 -28.09 -37.95 -33.12
CA ASN A 502 -26.65 -38.17 -33.04
C ASN A 502 -26.18 -38.21 -31.58
N GLY A 503 -25.09 -38.90 -31.30
CA GLY A 503 -24.40 -38.75 -30.01
C GLY A 503 -23.89 -37.32 -29.84
N GLY A 504 -23.80 -36.85 -28.59
CA GLY A 504 -23.22 -35.55 -28.30
C GLY A 504 -21.69 -35.57 -28.44
N ASP A 505 -21.09 -34.46 -28.85
CA ASP A 505 -19.64 -34.30 -28.86
C ASP A 505 -19.09 -34.23 -27.43
N GLY A 506 -17.87 -34.71 -27.22
CA GLY A 506 -17.14 -34.44 -25.99
C GLY A 506 -16.69 -32.98 -25.92
N GLY A 507 -16.59 -32.44 -24.71
CA GLY A 507 -16.03 -31.11 -24.47
C GLY A 507 -14.51 -31.11 -24.60
N THR A 508 -13.93 -29.98 -25.01
CA THR A 508 -12.47 -29.81 -25.01
C THR A 508 -11.96 -29.64 -23.57
N GLY A 509 -10.76 -30.15 -23.27
CA GLY A 509 -10.02 -29.77 -22.07
C GLY A 509 -9.60 -28.30 -22.13
N ALA A 510 -9.34 -27.71 -20.96
CA ALA A 510 -8.76 -26.39 -20.86
C ALA A 510 -7.23 -26.44 -21.05
N SER A 511 -6.68 -25.39 -21.64
CA SER A 511 -5.22 -25.20 -21.68
C SER A 511 -4.63 -25.04 -20.27
N GLY A 512 -3.32 -25.23 -20.15
CA GLY A 512 -2.59 -24.97 -18.93
C GLY A 512 -2.34 -23.48 -18.67
N GLN A 513 -1.57 -23.19 -17.63
CA GLN A 513 -1.19 -21.83 -17.23
C GLN A 513 0.14 -21.83 -16.47
N VAL A 514 0.93 -20.76 -16.64
CA VAL A 514 2.05 -20.46 -15.75
C VAL A 514 1.81 -19.14 -15.03
N THR A 515 2.00 -19.12 -13.71
CA THR A 515 2.02 -17.89 -12.91
C THR A 515 3.36 -17.77 -12.21
N VAL A 516 4.04 -16.66 -12.42
CA VAL A 516 5.34 -16.34 -11.80
C VAL A 516 5.16 -15.18 -10.84
N VAL A 517 5.56 -15.37 -9.59
CA VAL A 517 5.53 -14.37 -8.53
C VAL A 517 6.96 -14.08 -8.11
N THR A 518 7.42 -12.85 -8.32
CA THR A 518 8.77 -12.39 -8.00
C THR A 518 8.75 -11.53 -6.74
N TYR A 519 9.61 -11.82 -5.78
CA TYR A 519 9.79 -11.08 -4.53
C TYR A 519 11.14 -10.36 -4.55
N PHE A 520 11.20 -9.14 -4.00
CA PHE A 520 12.34 -8.21 -4.10
C PHE A 520 13.07 -7.97 -2.78
#